data_AF-A0A3Q9QS98-F1
#
_entry.id   AF-A0A3Q9QS98-F1
#
_cell.length_a   1.000
_cell.length_b   1.000
_cell.length_c   1.000
_cell.angle_alpha   90.00
_cell.angle_beta   90.00
_cell.angle_gamma   90.00
#
_symmetry.space_group_name_H-M   'P 1'
#
loop_
_entity.id
_entity.type
_entity.pdbx_description
1 polymer ?
#
loop_
_entity_poly.entity_id
_entity_poly.type
_entity_poly.pdbx_seq_one_letter_code
_entity_poly.pdbx_strand_id
1 'polypeptide(L)' 'MNVMTYLVVAPLINDCPSCGNQYVGNGQGTLEVDDNLIKRTCKCGFNFQYDVNGGTSKNRLKKAIQEALEQM' A
#
# COMPACT_ATOMS: atom_id res chain seq x y z
N MET A 1 6.26 -13.30 1.07
CA MET A 1 6.33 -12.36 2.21
C MET A 1 5.96 -13.06 3.50
N ASN A 2 6.56 -12.69 4.64
CA ASN A 2 6.08 -13.14 5.95
C ASN A 2 4.72 -12.49 6.28
N VAL A 3 3.73 -13.28 6.70
CA VAL A 3 2.38 -12.78 7.06
C VAL A 3 2.43 -11.61 8.06
N MET A 4 3.32 -11.64 9.04
CA MET A 4 3.46 -10.58 10.04
C MET A 4 3.86 -9.24 9.39
N THR A 5 4.67 -9.29 8.34
CA THR A 5 5.06 -8.12 7.57
C THR A 5 3.84 -7.49 6.88
N TYR A 6 3.01 -8.31 6.24
CA TYR A 6 1.77 -7.84 5.62
C TYR A 6 0.81 -7.25 6.67
N LEU A 7 0.65 -7.89 7.83
CA LEU A 7 -0.23 -7.40 8.91
C LEU A 7 0.17 -6.02 9.45
N VAL A 8 1.45 -5.62 9.34
CA VAL A 8 1.90 -4.28 9.71
C VAL A 8 1.55 -3.24 8.64
N VAL A 9 1.59 -3.62 7.36
CA VAL A 9 1.37 -2.70 6.23
C VAL A 9 -0.10 -2.55 5.90
N ALA A 10 -0.87 -3.64 5.90
CA ALA A 10 -2.26 -3.68 5.45
C ALA A 10 -3.17 -2.61 6.10
N PRO A 11 -3.10 -2.33 7.41
CA PRO A 11 -3.94 -1.30 8.03
C PRO A 11 -3.69 0.12 7.51
N LEU A 12 -2.55 0.36 6.85
CA LEU A 12 -2.19 1.66 6.30
C LEU A 12 -2.62 1.84 4.84
N ILE A 13 -2.96 0.77 4.12
CA ILE A 13 -3.20 0.80 2.66
C ILE A 13 -4.47 0.05 2.19
N ASN A 14 -5.13 -0.72 3.06
CA ASN A 14 -6.37 -1.43 2.73
C ASN A 14 -7.43 -0.43 2.27
N ASP A 15 -7.68 0.56 3.13
CA ASP A 15 -8.41 1.76 2.76
C ASP A 15 -7.45 2.69 2.03
N CYS A 16 -7.83 3.15 0.84
CA CYS A 16 -7.01 4.04 0.06
C CYS A 16 -6.70 5.32 0.85
N PRO A 17 -5.42 5.66 1.12
CA PRO A 17 -5.07 6.86 1.90
C PRO A 17 -5.49 8.18 1.24
N SER A 18 -5.72 8.16 -0.08
CA SER A 18 -6.16 9.33 -0.85
C SER A 18 -7.67 9.57 -0.76
N CYS A 19 -8.50 8.53 -0.90
CA CYS A 19 -9.96 8.69 -1.05
C CYS A 19 -10.83 7.81 -0.13
N GLY A 20 -10.22 6.98 0.73
CA GLY A 20 -10.92 6.09 1.66
C GLY A 20 -11.55 4.85 1.02
N ASN A 21 -11.39 4.61 -0.28
CA ASN A 21 -11.94 3.43 -0.94
C ASN A 21 -11.24 2.13 -0.45
N GLN A 22 -12.01 1.25 0.16
CA GLN A 22 -11.54 -0.04 0.68
C GLN A 22 -11.59 -1.18 -0.35
N TYR A 23 -12.34 -1.02 -1.44
CA TYR A 23 -12.56 -2.09 -2.42
C TYR A 23 -11.38 -2.25 -3.39
N VAL A 24 -11.14 -3.49 -3.81
CA VAL A 24 -10.17 -3.92 -4.84
C VAL A 24 -10.85 -4.82 -5.86
N GLY A 25 -10.31 -4.91 -7.08
CA GLY A 25 -10.93 -5.61 -8.20
C GLY A 25 -12.07 -4.80 -8.85
N ASN A 26 -12.66 -5.34 -9.93
CA ASN A 26 -13.80 -4.72 -10.64
C ASN A 26 -13.62 -3.22 -10.94
N GLY A 27 -12.42 -2.83 -11.38
CA GLY A 27 -12.07 -1.44 -11.68
C GLY A 27 -11.90 -0.52 -10.46
N GLN A 28 -11.94 -1.03 -9.23
CA GLN A 28 -11.74 -0.23 -8.00
C GLN A 28 -10.26 -0.05 -7.64
N GLY A 29 -9.37 -0.83 -8.25
CA GLY A 29 -7.93 -0.88 -7.98
C GLY A 29 -7.43 -2.30 -7.78
N THR A 30 -6.15 -2.46 -7.43
CA THR A 30 -5.48 -3.74 -7.19
C THR A 30 -4.76 -3.74 -5.85
N LEU A 31 -4.63 -4.93 -5.25
CA LEU A 31 -3.69 -5.19 -4.16
C LEU A 31 -2.90 -6.44 -4.56
N GLU A 32 -1.60 -6.27 -4.73
CA GLU A 32 -0.65 -7.31 -5.12
C GLU A 32 0.35 -7.47 -3.96
N VAL A 33 0.52 -8.71 -3.51
CA VAL A 33 1.45 -9.07 -2.42
C VAL A 33 2.33 -10.21 -2.93
N ASP A 34 3.59 -9.88 -3.19
CA ASP A 34 4.62 -10.81 -3.63
C ASP A 34 5.60 -11.11 -2.49
N ASP A 35 6.74 -11.72 -2.79
CA ASP A 35 7.66 -12.17 -1.77
C ASP A 35 8.19 -11.06 -0.86
N ASN A 36 8.59 -9.94 -1.45
CA ASN A 36 9.10 -8.78 -0.71
C ASN A 36 8.47 -7.46 -1.17
N LEU A 37 7.45 -7.53 -2.02
CA LEU A 37 6.83 -6.35 -2.61
C LEU A 37 5.36 -6.30 -2.24
N ILE A 38 4.90 -5.12 -1.86
CA ILE A 38 3.47 -4.81 -1.75
C ILE A 38 3.18 -3.69 -2.74
N LYS A 39 2.15 -3.89 -3.55
CA LYS A 39 1.65 -2.88 -4.46
C LYS A 39 0.14 -2.69 -4.28
N ARG A 40 -0.27 -1.42 -4.17
CA ARG A 40 -1.68 -1.03 -4.03
C ARG A 40 -1.98 0.07 -5.04
N THR A 41 -2.96 -0.18 -5.89
CA THR A 41 -3.50 0.83 -6.82
C THR A 41 -4.96 1.10 -6.49
N CYS A 42 -5.46 2.31 -6.71
CA CYS A 42 -6.87 2.68 -6.50
C CYS A 42 -7.42 3.45 -7.71
N LYS A 43 -8.72 3.33 -7.96
CA LYS A 43 -9.44 4.06 -9.03
C LYS A 43 -9.29 5.60 -8.98
N CYS A 44 -8.93 6.16 -7.83
CA CYS A 44 -8.71 7.60 -7.68
C CYS A 44 -7.33 8.08 -8.18
N GLY A 45 -6.48 7.17 -8.67
CA GLY A 45 -5.13 7.48 -9.14
C GLY A 45 -4.02 7.07 -8.16
N PHE A 46 -4.35 6.74 -6.91
CA PHE A 46 -3.35 6.31 -5.93
C PHE A 46 -2.61 5.05 -6.39
N ASN A 47 -1.28 5.14 -6.40
CA ASN A 47 -0.38 4.06 -6.76
C ASN A 47 0.78 4.00 -5.75
N PHE A 48 0.83 2.91 -4.98
CA PHE A 48 1.82 2.69 -3.95
C PHE A 48 2.54 1.37 -4.22
N GLN A 49 3.86 1.39 -4.12
CA GLN A 49 4.72 0.23 -4.22
C GLN A 49 5.80 0.31 -3.14
N TYR A 50 5.98 -0.76 -2.38
CA TYR A 50 6.93 -0.78 -1.25
C TYR A 50 7.64 -2.12 -1.12
N ASP A 51 8.97 -2.06 -1.10
CA ASP A 51 9.83 -3.21 -0.81
C ASP A 51 10.05 -3.35 0.71
N VAL A 52 9.59 -4.46 1.27
CA VAL A 52 9.66 -4.73 2.72
C VAL A 52 11.02 -5.22 3.19
N ASN A 53 11.96 -5.54 2.30
CA ASN A 53 13.35 -5.87 2.68
C ASN A 53 14.04 -4.70 3.40
N GLY A 54 13.62 -3.47 3.08
CA GLY A 54 14.02 -2.25 3.79
C GLY A 54 13.40 -2.13 5.19
N GLY A 55 12.63 -3.11 5.66
CA GLY A 55 11.94 -3.13 6.95
C GLY A 55 10.56 -2.45 6.92
N THR A 56 9.77 -2.68 7.96
CA THR A 56 8.35 -2.25 8.05
C THR A 56 8.05 -1.37 9.26
N SER A 57 9.03 -0.59 9.72
CA SER A 57 8.76 0.37 10.79
C SER A 57 7.69 1.38 10.37
N LYS A 58 6.76 1.66 11.28
CA LYS A 58 5.56 2.49 11.00
C LYS A 58 5.91 3.86 10.40
N ASN A 59 7.01 4.47 10.82
CA ASN A 59 7.45 5.77 10.31
C ASN A 59 7.92 5.70 8.85
N ARG A 60 8.60 4.62 8.44
CA ARG A 60 9.03 4.40 7.06
C ARG A 60 7.83 4.22 6.13
N LEU A 61 6.88 3.38 6.56
CA LEU A 61 5.66 3.12 5.80
C LEU A 61 4.84 4.41 5.59
N LYS A 62 4.61 5.18 6.66
CA LYS A 62 3.91 6.47 6.56
C LYS A 62 4.59 7.45 5.61
N LYS A 63 5.93 7.53 5.67
CA LYS A 63 6.70 8.38 4.77
C LYS A 63 6.54 7.94 3.31
N ALA A 64 6.68 6.65 3.02
CA ALA A 64 6.52 6.12 1.67
C ALA A 64 5.09 6.32 1.12
N ILE A 65 4.07 6.17 1.97
CA ILE A 65 2.68 6.45 1.59
C ILE A 65 2.50 7.94 1.28
N GLN A 66 3.08 8.83 2.10
CA GLN A 66 3.02 10.28 1.86
C GLN A 66 3.69 10.65 0.53
N GLU A 67 4.88 10.10 0.25
CA GLU A 67 5.58 10.30 -1.02
C GLU A 67 4.75 9.80 -2.22
N ALA A 68 4.03 8.69 -2.07
CA ALA A 68 3.13 8.17 -3.11
C ALA A 68 1.90 9.08 -3.31
N LEU A 69 1.39 9.72 -2.26
CA LEU A 69 0.28 10.68 -2.35
C LEU A 69 0.71 11.98 -3.04
N GLU A 70 1.93 12.43 -2.82
CA GLU A 70 2.48 13.65 -3.43
C GLU A 70 2.80 13.50 -4.92
N GLN A 71 2.92 12.27 -5.42
CA GLN A 71 3.23 11.94 -6.81
C GLN A 71 1.98 11.70 -7.69
N MET A 72 0.77 11.89 -7.15
CA MET A 72 -0.50 11.71 -7.87
C MET A 72 -0.90 12.94 -8.69
#